data_AF-A0A815T821-F1
#
_entry.id   AF-A0A815T821-F1
#
_cell.length_a   1.000
_cell.length_b   1.000
_cell.length_c   1.000
_cell.angle_alpha   90.00
_cell.angle_beta   90.00
_cell.angle_gamma   90.00
#
_symmetry.space_group_name_H-M   'P 1'
#
loop_
_entity.id
_entity.type
_entity.pdbx_description
1 polymer ?
#
loop_
_entity_poly.entity_id
_entity_poly.type
_entity_poly.pdbx_seq_one_letter_code
_entity_poly.pdbx_strand_id
1 'polypeptide(L)'
;MFFFRFGRKQRRDELLEAQQKRASARFATTGNIQMERLERCKNCCKSFTTFIFSRVGLCLLVVAYAFGGGVIFQFLEATEEDNVNKVQQHLNATVERLFEHSMNLTVYHQPNWTAVAREILEEYQKDIVRQTKRSYQGERLSDDAKQWNFPAAILYAITVITTIGYGHITCKTNYGKIMTMIYAIFGIPLMLLCLANIGSTMADAFRFIYCNICCSYCHMVKKRRNLRALQSVEMSHATSSSIPRSSTTTTLTSSNPQATTNSLEQQPTPNVVEFVDNLSFDYRKVTIPISVTLSLLSSYLILGALLFSEWEKWKFLDGAYFCFVTLATIGLGDLVPGKYIESTQVEGKQIICALYVLLGLSLMAMCFNLMQEEVRAKFRRLGNKLGIIDDPNYW
;
A
#
# COMPACT_ATOMS: atom_id res chain seq x y z
N MET A 1 -36.46 0.41 -82.07
CA MET A 1 -35.99 1.23 -80.92
C MET A 1 -36.06 0.50 -79.57
N PHE A 2 -36.96 -0.48 -79.36
CA PHE A 2 -37.11 -1.21 -78.09
C PHE A 2 -35.97 -2.21 -77.76
N PHE A 3 -35.47 -2.97 -78.73
CA PHE A 3 -34.40 -3.97 -78.52
C PHE A 3 -33.06 -3.37 -78.05
N PHE A 4 -32.69 -2.18 -78.53
CA PHE A 4 -31.47 -1.48 -78.10
C PHE A 4 -31.54 -0.95 -76.66
N ARG A 5 -32.74 -0.61 -76.17
CA ARG A 5 -32.96 -0.12 -74.81
C ARG A 5 -32.94 -1.25 -73.77
N PHE A 6 -33.44 -2.43 -74.15
CA PHE A 6 -33.44 -3.62 -73.30
C PHE A 6 -32.02 -4.17 -73.09
N GLY A 7 -31.22 -4.28 -74.17
CA GLY A 7 -29.82 -4.71 -74.07
C GLY A 7 -28.92 -3.76 -73.26
N ARG A 8 -29.21 -2.45 -73.24
CA ARG A 8 -28.50 -1.47 -72.39
C ARG A 8 -28.92 -1.50 -70.92
N LYS A 9 -30.09 -2.08 -70.60
CA LYS A 9 -30.54 -2.25 -69.21
C LYS A 9 -29.88 -3.49 -68.61
N GLN A 10 -29.95 -4.61 -69.30
CA GLN A 10 -29.34 -5.87 -68.88
C GLN A 10 -27.82 -5.76 -68.68
N ARG A 11 -27.11 -5.10 -69.60
CA ARG A 11 -25.66 -4.85 -69.47
C ARG A 11 -25.31 -3.94 -68.28
N ARG A 12 -26.23 -3.08 -67.85
CA ARG A 12 -26.06 -2.18 -66.70
C ARG A 12 -26.30 -2.91 -65.38
N ASP A 13 -27.29 -3.79 -65.35
CA ASP A 13 -27.61 -4.62 -64.19
C ASP A 13 -26.48 -5.64 -63.93
N GLU A 14 -25.93 -6.26 -64.99
CA GLU A 14 -24.73 -7.12 -64.90
C GLU A 14 -23.48 -6.37 -64.40
N LEU A 15 -23.30 -5.12 -64.83
CA LEU A 15 -22.21 -4.26 -64.36
C LEU A 15 -22.37 -3.89 -62.88
N LEU A 16 -23.60 -3.62 -62.43
CA LEU A 16 -23.90 -3.32 -61.03
C LEU A 16 -23.66 -4.55 -60.14
N GLU A 17 -24.10 -5.73 -60.57
CA GLU A 17 -23.89 -6.98 -59.85
C GLU A 17 -22.39 -7.34 -59.76
N ALA A 18 -21.63 -7.11 -60.84
CA ALA A 18 -20.18 -7.28 -60.85
C ALA A 18 -19.44 -6.29 -59.94
N GLN A 19 -19.91 -5.03 -59.85
CA GLN A 19 -19.36 -4.05 -58.92
C GLN A 19 -19.66 -4.41 -57.47
N GLN A 20 -20.86 -4.90 -57.18
CA GLN A 20 -21.27 -5.32 -55.84
C GLN A 20 -20.45 -6.52 -55.35
N LYS A 21 -20.25 -7.55 -56.20
CA LYS A 21 -19.37 -8.70 -55.88
C LYS A 21 -17.92 -8.26 -55.64
N ARG A 22 -17.39 -7.31 -56.41
CA ARG A 22 -16.04 -6.75 -56.21
C ARG A 22 -15.93 -5.94 -54.90
N ALA A 23 -16.97 -5.19 -54.54
CA ALA A 23 -17.00 -4.43 -53.29
C ALA A 23 -17.03 -5.36 -52.06
N SER A 24 -17.87 -6.41 -52.09
CA SER A 24 -17.92 -7.42 -51.02
C SER A 24 -16.61 -8.19 -50.87
N ALA A 25 -15.97 -8.56 -51.99
CA ALA A 25 -14.65 -9.22 -51.96
C ALA A 25 -13.58 -8.31 -51.35
N ARG A 26 -13.53 -7.03 -51.74
CA ARG A 26 -12.58 -6.06 -51.14
C ARG A 26 -12.82 -5.84 -49.64
N PHE A 27 -14.07 -5.77 -49.20
CA PHE A 27 -14.41 -5.68 -47.78
C PHE A 27 -13.95 -6.92 -47.01
N ALA A 28 -14.17 -8.12 -47.55
CA ALA A 28 -13.70 -9.38 -46.96
C ALA A 28 -12.16 -9.45 -46.88
N THR A 29 -11.44 -9.08 -47.94
CA THR A 29 -9.96 -9.07 -47.95
C THR A 29 -9.40 -8.04 -46.97
N THR A 30 -10.01 -6.85 -46.89
CA THR A 30 -9.58 -5.78 -45.96
C THR A 30 -9.82 -6.18 -44.51
N GLY A 31 -10.96 -6.82 -44.22
CA GLY A 31 -11.27 -7.38 -42.89
C GLY A 31 -10.29 -8.49 -42.48
N ASN A 32 -9.91 -9.37 -43.41
CA ASN A 32 -8.92 -10.42 -43.14
C ASN A 32 -7.54 -9.87 -42.80
N ILE A 33 -7.06 -8.85 -43.54
CA ILE A 33 -5.78 -8.19 -43.28
C ILE A 33 -5.78 -7.47 -41.91
N GLN A 34 -6.91 -6.88 -41.52
CA GLN A 34 -7.05 -6.26 -40.20
C GLN A 34 -7.04 -7.29 -39.07
N MET A 35 -7.76 -8.41 -39.22
CA MET A 35 -7.71 -9.52 -38.25
C MET A 35 -6.30 -10.08 -38.10
N GLU A 36 -5.59 -10.32 -39.21
CA GLU A 36 -4.24 -10.91 -39.21
C GLU A 36 -3.21 -9.98 -38.54
N ARG A 37 -3.34 -8.65 -38.74
CA ARG A 37 -2.53 -7.65 -38.02
C ARG A 37 -2.83 -7.59 -36.53
N LEU A 38 -4.11 -7.66 -36.15
CA LEU A 38 -4.53 -7.69 -34.75
C LEU A 38 -3.99 -8.94 -34.04
N GLU A 39 -4.03 -10.08 -34.72
CA GLU A 39 -3.56 -11.37 -34.23
C GLU A 39 -2.03 -11.43 -34.12
N ARG A 40 -1.31 -10.86 -35.11
CA ARG A 40 0.15 -10.69 -35.04
C ARG A 40 0.56 -9.72 -33.91
N CYS A 41 -0.19 -8.64 -33.68
CA CYS A 41 0.03 -7.72 -32.56
C CYS A 41 -0.24 -8.39 -31.21
N LYS A 42 -1.32 -9.18 -31.11
CA LYS A 42 -1.64 -10.00 -29.93
C LYS A 42 -0.54 -11.03 -29.65
N ASN A 43 -0.01 -11.69 -30.67
CA ASN A 43 1.09 -12.66 -30.54
C ASN A 43 2.41 -11.99 -30.14
N CYS A 44 2.71 -10.81 -30.70
CA CYS A 44 3.88 -10.01 -30.31
C CYS A 44 3.76 -9.55 -28.85
N CYS A 45 2.59 -9.06 -28.45
CA CYS A 45 2.32 -8.61 -27.09
C CYS A 45 2.37 -9.80 -26.10
N LYS A 46 1.86 -10.97 -26.50
CA LYS A 46 2.00 -12.23 -25.75
C LYS A 46 3.47 -12.60 -25.58
N SER A 47 4.26 -12.62 -26.65
CA SER A 47 5.69 -12.94 -26.61
C SER A 47 6.51 -11.95 -25.76
N PHE A 48 6.24 -10.65 -25.88
CA PHE A 48 6.88 -9.61 -25.07
C PHE A 48 6.50 -9.72 -23.59
N THR A 49 5.22 -9.96 -23.30
CA THR A 49 4.74 -10.19 -21.93
C THR A 49 5.38 -11.43 -21.34
N THR A 50 5.42 -12.55 -22.07
CA THR A 50 6.10 -13.77 -21.64
C THR A 50 7.60 -13.55 -21.41
N PHE A 51 8.26 -12.72 -22.21
CA PHE A 51 9.65 -12.35 -22.00
C PHE A 51 9.84 -11.51 -20.73
N ILE A 52 9.03 -10.47 -20.51
CA ILE A 52 9.08 -9.65 -19.28
C ILE A 52 8.89 -10.50 -18.03
N PHE A 53 7.92 -11.41 -18.04
CA PHE A 53 7.63 -12.30 -16.91
C PHE A 53 8.59 -13.50 -16.81
N SER A 54 9.55 -13.63 -17.73
CA SER A 54 10.63 -14.60 -17.58
C SER A 54 11.56 -14.18 -16.43
N ARG A 55 12.27 -15.16 -15.83
CA ARG A 55 13.24 -14.88 -14.75
C ARG A 55 14.27 -13.83 -15.16
N VAL A 56 14.75 -13.91 -16.39
CA VAL A 56 15.75 -12.98 -16.96
C VAL A 56 15.11 -11.61 -17.23
N GLY A 57 13.90 -11.57 -17.77
CA GLY A 57 13.16 -10.32 -18.02
C GLY A 57 12.89 -9.52 -16.75
N LEU A 58 12.50 -10.19 -15.66
CA LEU A 58 12.31 -9.54 -14.36
C LEU A 58 13.62 -8.96 -13.80
N CYS A 59 14.74 -9.69 -13.90
CA CYS A 59 16.05 -9.17 -13.49
C CYS A 59 16.45 -7.92 -14.30
N LEU A 60 16.31 -7.96 -15.63
CA LEU A 60 16.61 -6.80 -16.48
C LEU A 60 15.70 -5.60 -16.17
N LEU A 61 14.42 -5.85 -15.88
CA LEU A 61 13.47 -4.80 -15.49
C LEU A 61 13.88 -4.11 -14.19
N VAL A 62 14.32 -4.86 -13.18
CA VAL A 62 14.81 -4.30 -11.90
C VAL A 62 16.07 -3.45 -12.13
N VAL A 63 17.01 -3.91 -12.95
CA VAL A 63 18.21 -3.14 -13.30
C VAL A 63 17.83 -1.84 -14.01
N ALA A 64 16.93 -1.89 -14.99
CA ALA A 64 16.46 -0.69 -15.68
C ALA A 64 15.73 0.28 -14.74
N TYR A 65 14.93 -0.23 -13.80
CA TYR A 65 14.25 0.57 -12.79
C TYR A 65 15.25 1.26 -11.85
N ALA A 66 16.30 0.56 -11.42
CA ALA A 66 17.37 1.13 -10.60
C ALA A 66 18.16 2.22 -11.36
N PHE A 67 18.47 1.98 -12.64
CA PHE A 67 19.12 2.98 -13.49
C PHE A 67 18.26 4.24 -13.65
N GLY A 68 16.96 4.07 -13.93
CA GLY A 68 16.01 5.18 -13.99
C GLY A 68 15.92 5.95 -12.67
N GLY A 69 15.89 5.24 -11.53
CA GLY A 69 15.95 5.86 -10.21
C GLY A 69 17.23 6.67 -10.00
N GLY A 70 18.39 6.15 -10.41
CA GLY A 70 19.67 6.85 -10.34
C GLY A 70 19.67 8.17 -11.09
N VAL A 71 19.12 8.20 -12.32
CA VAL A 71 18.97 9.43 -13.11
C VAL A 71 18.04 10.42 -12.41
N ILE A 72 16.90 9.95 -11.88
CA ILE A 72 15.93 10.81 -11.18
C ILE A 72 16.55 11.44 -9.94
N PHE A 73 17.19 10.65 -9.08
CA PHE A 73 17.78 11.16 -7.84
C PHE A 73 18.98 12.06 -8.11
N GLN A 74 19.84 11.73 -9.09
CA GLN A 74 20.92 12.63 -9.50
C GLN A 74 20.37 13.97 -9.97
N PHE A 75 19.32 13.97 -10.79
CA PHE A 75 18.74 15.21 -11.29
C PHE A 75 18.11 16.07 -10.18
N LEU A 76 17.48 15.44 -9.19
CA LEU A 76 16.81 16.14 -8.09
C LEU A 76 17.78 16.65 -7.02
N GLU A 77 18.82 15.87 -6.68
CA GLU A 77 19.68 16.15 -5.52
C GLU A 77 21.02 16.81 -5.89
N ALA A 78 21.53 16.62 -7.12
CA ALA A 78 22.86 17.15 -7.49
C ALA A 78 22.92 18.69 -7.40
N THR A 79 21.80 19.39 -7.63
CA THR A 79 21.74 20.85 -7.53
C THR A 79 21.85 21.35 -6.09
N GLU A 80 21.41 20.56 -5.10
CA GLU A 80 21.49 20.95 -3.70
C GLU A 80 22.89 20.65 -3.10
N GLU A 81 23.58 19.64 -3.62
CA GLU A 81 24.96 19.31 -3.22
C GLU A 81 25.94 20.46 -3.54
N ASP A 82 25.72 21.18 -4.64
CA ASP A 82 26.50 22.38 -4.98
C ASP A 82 26.37 23.50 -3.94
N ASN A 83 25.26 23.57 -3.19
CA ASN A 83 25.12 24.52 -2.08
C ASN A 83 25.94 24.12 -0.85
N VAL A 84 26.14 22.83 -0.61
CA VAL A 84 27.01 22.32 0.47
C VAL A 84 28.48 22.61 0.14
N ASN A 85 28.89 22.48 -1.13
CA ASN A 85 30.22 22.85 -1.59
C ASN A 85 30.53 24.35 -1.41
N LYS A 86 29.51 25.23 -1.46
CA LYS A 86 29.67 26.66 -1.14
C LYS A 86 30.08 26.89 0.31
N VAL A 87 29.70 26.03 1.25
CA VAL A 87 30.12 26.11 2.66
C VAL A 87 31.64 25.89 2.77
N GLN A 88 32.17 24.90 2.06
CA GLN A 88 33.61 24.64 1.99
C GLN A 88 34.38 25.76 1.26
N GLN A 89 33.77 26.37 0.24
CA GLN A 89 34.36 27.54 -0.43
C GLN A 89 34.36 28.79 0.46
N HIS A 90 33.28 29.04 1.22
CA HIS A 90 33.22 30.12 2.20
C HIS A 90 34.25 29.94 3.31
N LEU A 91 34.49 28.70 3.72
CA LEU A 91 35.53 28.32 4.67
C LEU A 91 36.92 28.69 4.16
N ASN A 92 37.29 28.24 2.96
CA ASN A 92 38.58 28.55 2.35
C ASN A 92 38.76 30.07 2.15
N ALA A 93 37.72 30.77 1.69
CA ALA A 93 37.73 32.21 1.52
C ALA A 93 37.81 33.01 2.84
N THR A 94 37.38 32.41 3.96
CA THR A 94 37.52 33.01 5.29
C THR A 94 38.94 32.80 5.83
N VAL A 95 39.54 31.63 5.61
CA VAL A 95 40.94 31.34 5.95
C VAL A 95 41.90 32.25 5.19
N GLU A 96 41.67 32.45 3.90
CA GLU A 96 42.50 33.31 3.04
C GLU A 96 42.41 34.79 3.45
N ARG A 97 41.20 35.27 3.78
CA ARG A 97 41.00 36.61 4.34
C ARG A 97 41.66 36.79 5.71
N LEU A 98 41.67 35.76 6.55
CA LEU A 98 42.36 35.78 7.84
C LEU A 98 43.89 35.87 7.65
N PHE A 99 44.41 35.17 6.64
CA PHE A 99 45.83 35.18 6.27
C PHE A 99 46.26 36.54 5.70
N GLU A 100 45.50 37.13 4.78
CA GLU A 100 45.79 38.48 4.23
C GLU A 100 45.78 39.56 5.32
N HIS A 101 44.81 39.53 6.24
CA HIS A 101 44.77 40.46 7.36
C HIS A 101 45.95 40.28 8.31
N SER A 102 46.41 39.04 8.49
CA SER A 102 47.57 38.77 9.32
C SER A 102 48.87 39.33 8.70
N MET A 103 49.04 39.22 7.37
CA MET A 103 50.23 39.71 6.65
C MET A 103 50.36 41.25 6.62
N ASN A 104 49.27 41.99 6.82
CA ASN A 104 49.28 43.46 6.87
C ASN A 104 49.69 44.04 8.24
N LEU A 105 50.00 43.21 9.24
CA LEU A 105 50.50 43.66 10.54
C LEU A 105 52.05 43.61 10.56
N THR A 106 52.67 44.76 10.82
CA THR A 106 54.08 45.05 10.52
C THR A 106 55.12 44.37 11.42
N VAL A 107 54.74 43.56 12.42
CA VAL A 107 55.69 42.85 13.29
C VAL A 107 55.19 41.45 13.63
N TYR A 108 55.87 40.43 13.11
CA TYR A 108 55.56 39.02 13.31
C TYR A 108 56.54 38.35 14.30
N HIS A 109 56.01 37.76 15.38
CA HIS A 109 56.70 36.68 16.08
C HIS A 109 56.11 35.34 15.64
N GLN A 110 56.82 34.69 14.71
CA GLN A 110 56.43 33.44 14.04
C GLN A 110 55.85 32.34 14.96
N PRO A 111 56.45 31.97 16.11
CA PRO A 111 55.95 30.86 16.91
C PRO A 111 54.62 31.13 17.63
N ASN A 112 54.34 32.37 18.03
CA ASN A 112 53.08 32.72 18.69
C ASN A 112 51.91 32.77 17.70
N TRP A 113 52.15 33.29 16.49
CA TRP A 113 51.10 33.37 15.49
C TRP A 113 50.65 31.99 15.00
N THR A 114 51.58 31.05 14.77
CA THR A 114 51.22 29.68 14.36
C THR A 114 50.50 28.92 15.47
N ALA A 115 50.79 29.22 16.75
CA ALA A 115 50.07 28.64 17.88
C ALA A 115 48.63 29.15 17.96
N VAL A 116 48.42 30.46 17.83
CA VAL A 116 47.09 31.08 17.87
C VAL A 116 46.25 30.70 16.64
N ALA A 117 46.84 30.68 15.45
CA ALA A 117 46.14 30.25 14.23
C ALA A 117 45.72 28.78 14.31
N ARG A 118 46.57 27.90 14.87
CA ARG A 118 46.24 26.49 15.11
C ARG A 118 45.16 26.31 16.18
N GLU A 119 45.14 27.15 17.21
CA GLU A 119 44.08 27.18 18.21
C GLU A 119 42.73 27.60 17.62
N ILE A 120 42.71 28.67 16.80
CA ILE A 120 41.51 29.14 16.09
C ILE A 120 41.03 28.12 15.06
N LEU A 121 41.95 27.48 14.31
CA LEU A 121 41.61 26.41 13.36
C LEU A 121 41.13 25.14 14.07
N GLU A 122 41.70 24.78 15.22
CA GLU A 122 41.19 23.67 16.03
C GLU A 122 39.82 23.98 16.64
N GLU A 123 39.57 25.22 17.05
CA GLU A 123 38.28 25.66 17.56
C GLU A 123 37.23 25.68 16.45
N TYR A 124 37.59 26.17 15.26
CA TYR A 124 36.75 26.13 14.07
C TYR A 124 36.52 24.70 13.56
N GLN A 125 37.54 23.84 13.56
CA GLN A 125 37.40 22.42 13.24
C GLN A 125 36.56 21.70 14.30
N LYS A 126 36.67 22.06 15.58
CA LYS A 126 35.77 21.58 16.63
C LYS A 126 34.35 22.07 16.39
N ASP A 127 34.14 23.30 15.94
CA ASP A 127 32.83 23.87 15.65
C ASP A 127 32.21 23.31 14.38
N ILE A 128 32.98 23.04 13.33
CA ILE A 128 32.53 22.30 12.14
C ILE A 128 32.28 20.85 12.48
N VAL A 129 33.17 20.17 13.20
CA VAL A 129 32.86 18.81 13.67
C VAL A 129 31.64 18.84 14.57
N ARG A 130 31.35 19.92 15.31
CA ARG A 130 30.13 20.10 16.11
C ARG A 130 28.90 20.41 15.25
N GLN A 131 29.04 21.08 14.11
CA GLN A 131 27.97 21.42 13.16
C GLN A 131 27.68 20.28 12.16
N THR A 132 28.71 19.62 11.62
CA THR A 132 28.66 18.42 10.78
C THR A 132 28.31 17.18 11.59
N LYS A 133 28.77 17.07 12.85
CA LYS A 133 28.13 16.15 13.78
C LYS A 133 26.70 16.59 13.99
N ARG A 134 26.30 17.84 14.23
CA ARG A 134 24.86 18.16 14.38
C ARG A 134 23.94 17.70 13.23
N SER A 135 24.42 17.54 11.99
CA SER A 135 23.67 16.90 10.90
C SER A 135 23.69 15.34 10.88
N TYR A 136 24.54 14.66 11.65
CA TYR A 136 24.58 13.18 11.80
C TYR A 136 24.82 12.64 13.24
N GLN A 137 24.80 13.52 14.23
CA GLN A 137 25.21 13.43 15.63
C GLN A 137 24.74 14.76 16.25
N GLY A 138 23.43 14.84 16.42
CA GLY A 138 22.74 15.90 17.13
C GLY A 138 23.54 16.39 18.33
N GLU A 139 23.48 17.70 18.51
CA GLU A 139 23.79 18.43 19.73
C GLU A 139 24.49 17.64 20.84
N ARG A 140 25.69 18.10 21.22
CA ARG A 140 26.16 17.94 22.60
C ARG A 140 25.16 18.66 23.52
N LEU A 141 24.04 17.99 23.78
CA LEU A 141 23.34 18.07 25.05
C LEU A 141 24.36 17.64 26.11
N SER A 142 24.34 18.34 27.23
CA SER A 142 24.99 18.05 28.51
C SER A 142 25.51 16.61 28.66
N ASP A 143 26.70 16.44 29.23
CA ASP A 143 27.38 15.14 29.48
C ASP A 143 26.52 14.07 30.20
N ASP A 144 25.31 14.41 30.65
CA ASP A 144 24.34 13.53 31.31
C ASP A 144 23.33 12.83 30.36
N ALA A 145 23.17 13.25 29.11
CA ALA A 145 22.18 12.65 28.18
C ALA A 145 22.75 11.42 27.44
N LYS A 146 22.60 10.23 28.04
CA LYS A 146 23.01 8.96 27.39
C LYS A 146 22.07 8.59 26.23
N GLN A 147 22.64 8.37 25.04
CA GLN A 147 21.91 7.90 23.85
C GLN A 147 21.24 6.52 24.03
N TRP A 148 21.81 5.67 24.90
CA TRP A 148 21.29 4.35 25.23
C TRP A 148 20.47 4.38 26.52
N ASN A 149 19.28 4.99 26.48
CA ASN A 149 18.25 4.77 27.50
C ASN A 149 17.44 3.49 27.16
N PHE A 150 16.64 3.00 28.10
CA PHE A 150 15.90 1.75 27.90
C PHE A 150 14.89 1.82 26.74
N PRO A 151 14.08 2.89 26.57
CA PRO A 151 13.19 3.04 25.40
C PRO A 151 13.92 3.08 24.05
N ALA A 152 15.07 3.78 23.96
CA ALA A 152 15.89 3.78 22.75
C ALA A 152 16.51 2.40 22.47
N ALA A 153 16.89 1.66 23.51
CA ALA A 153 17.38 0.28 23.36
C ALA A 153 16.28 -0.67 22.85
N ILE A 154 15.02 -0.51 23.33
CA ILE A 154 13.86 -1.24 22.78
C ILE A 154 13.63 -0.88 21.32
N LEU A 155 13.62 0.42 20.99
CA LEU A 155 13.43 0.87 19.62
C LEU A 155 14.52 0.33 18.70
N TYR A 156 15.79 0.35 19.15
CA TYR A 156 16.90 -0.29 18.45
C TYR A 156 16.64 -1.78 18.23
N ALA A 157 16.30 -2.53 19.27
CA ALA A 157 16.00 -3.96 19.18
C ALA A 157 14.87 -4.25 18.18
N ILE A 158 13.77 -3.49 18.24
CA ILE A 158 12.67 -3.59 17.28
C ILE A 158 13.17 -3.32 15.87
N THR A 159 13.92 -2.24 15.62
CA THR A 159 14.42 -1.90 14.29
C THR A 159 15.37 -2.94 13.70
N VAL A 160 16.08 -3.70 14.53
CA VAL A 160 16.93 -4.81 14.10
C VAL A 160 16.08 -6.00 13.67
N ILE A 161 15.12 -6.43 14.49
CA ILE A 161 14.28 -7.60 14.18
C ILE A 161 13.27 -7.33 13.06
N THR A 162 12.85 -6.08 12.88
CA THR A 162 11.95 -5.65 11.80
C THR A 162 12.69 -5.25 10.52
N THR A 163 14.02 -5.37 10.51
CA THR A 163 14.89 -4.99 9.38
C THR A 163 14.73 -3.55 8.88
N ILE A 164 14.24 -2.64 9.73
CA ILE A 164 14.16 -1.20 9.40
C ILE A 164 15.56 -0.60 9.47
N GLY A 165 16.27 -0.81 10.58
CA GLY A 165 17.68 -0.44 10.73
C GLY A 165 18.01 1.04 10.50
N TYR A 166 17.35 1.98 11.20
CA TYR A 166 17.59 3.43 11.04
C TYR A 166 19.06 3.89 11.08
N GLY A 167 19.98 3.16 11.71
CA GLY A 167 21.41 3.52 11.71
C GLY A 167 21.81 4.75 12.56
N HIS A 168 20.86 5.56 13.03
CA HIS A 168 21.13 6.71 13.91
C HIS A 168 21.68 6.30 15.29
N ILE A 169 21.28 5.13 15.81
CA ILE A 169 21.84 4.48 17.01
C ILE A 169 22.38 3.12 16.59
N THR A 170 23.67 2.88 16.82
CA THR A 170 24.35 1.62 16.45
C THR A 170 25.33 1.18 17.54
N CYS A 171 25.50 -0.13 17.68
CA CYS A 171 26.50 -0.69 18.58
C CYS A 171 27.92 -0.38 18.08
N LYS A 172 28.65 0.43 18.86
CA LYS A 172 30.05 0.79 18.54
C LYS A 172 31.06 -0.23 19.06
N THR A 173 30.73 -0.92 20.15
CA THR A 173 31.61 -1.92 20.78
C THR A 173 31.66 -3.22 19.99
N ASN A 174 32.80 -3.93 20.04
CA ASN A 174 32.95 -5.24 19.38
C ASN A 174 31.90 -6.24 19.89
N TYR A 175 31.70 -6.30 21.21
CA TYR A 175 30.68 -7.16 21.81
C TYR A 175 29.25 -6.80 21.38
N GLY A 176 28.91 -5.51 21.30
CA GLY A 176 27.58 -5.07 20.86
C GLY A 176 27.30 -5.43 19.40
N LYS A 177 28.31 -5.32 18.53
CA LYS A 177 28.23 -5.76 17.13
C LYS A 177 27.95 -7.26 17.02
N ILE A 178 28.71 -8.09 17.75
CA ILE A 178 28.52 -9.55 17.78
C ILE A 178 27.13 -9.90 18.32
N MET A 179 26.70 -9.28 19.42
CA MET A 179 25.37 -9.52 19.99
C MET A 179 24.25 -9.12 19.04
N THR A 180 24.41 -8.01 18.31
CA THR A 180 23.44 -7.59 17.28
C THR A 180 23.33 -8.63 16.17
N MET A 181 24.45 -9.21 15.71
CA MET A 181 24.44 -10.28 14.69
C MET A 181 23.67 -11.51 15.18
N ILE A 182 23.96 -11.99 16.40
CA ILE A 182 23.26 -13.14 16.99
C ILE A 182 21.77 -12.84 17.17
N TYR A 183 21.45 -11.65 17.68
CA TYR A 183 20.07 -11.22 17.89
C TYR A 183 19.28 -11.15 16.58
N ALA A 184 19.88 -10.66 15.49
CA ALA A 184 19.24 -10.61 14.18
C ALA A 184 18.98 -12.01 13.58
N ILE A 185 19.90 -12.96 13.76
CA ILE A 185 19.76 -14.34 13.24
C ILE A 185 18.48 -15.02 13.76
N PHE A 186 18.16 -14.86 15.03
CA PHE A 186 16.95 -15.44 15.62
C PHE A 186 15.73 -14.51 15.53
N GLY A 187 15.97 -13.20 15.66
CA GLY A 187 14.92 -12.18 15.69
C GLY A 187 14.21 -12.01 14.34
N ILE A 188 14.93 -11.98 13.23
CA ILE A 188 14.33 -11.76 11.90
C ILE A 188 13.38 -12.92 11.52
N PRO A 189 13.76 -14.21 11.62
CA PRO A 189 12.83 -15.31 11.35
C PRO A 189 11.60 -15.30 12.26
N LEU A 190 11.80 -15.00 13.56
CA LEU A 190 10.69 -14.90 14.51
C LEU A 190 9.74 -13.77 14.13
N MET A 191 10.26 -12.62 13.70
CA MET A 191 9.43 -11.50 13.24
C MET A 191 8.70 -11.80 11.95
N LEU A 192 9.32 -12.48 10.98
CA LEU A 192 8.65 -12.90 9.76
C LEU A 192 7.50 -13.88 10.05
N LEU A 193 7.70 -14.84 10.97
CA LEU A 193 6.64 -15.74 11.42
C LEU A 193 5.51 -14.96 12.12
N CYS A 194 5.88 -14.02 12.99
CA CYS A 194 4.94 -13.14 13.67
C CYS A 194 4.09 -12.34 12.67
N LEU A 195 4.72 -11.68 11.69
CA LEU A 195 4.03 -10.92 10.65
C LEU A 195 3.15 -11.80 9.75
N ALA A 196 3.57 -13.02 9.43
CA ALA A 196 2.75 -13.95 8.66
C ALA A 196 1.46 -14.31 9.41
N ASN A 197 1.56 -14.66 10.69
CA ASN A 197 0.42 -15.07 11.51
C ASN A 197 -0.51 -13.89 11.89
N ILE A 198 0.07 -12.76 12.25
CA ILE A 198 -0.70 -11.54 12.55
C ILE A 198 -1.36 -11.02 11.27
N GLY A 199 -0.66 -11.01 10.14
CA GLY A 199 -1.16 -10.52 8.87
C GLY A 199 -2.38 -11.30 8.37
N SER A 200 -2.39 -12.63 8.50
CA SER A 200 -3.57 -13.45 8.14
C SER A 200 -4.74 -13.21 9.09
N THR A 201 -4.47 -13.15 10.40
CA THR A 201 -5.49 -12.92 11.42
C THR A 201 -6.14 -11.54 11.27
N MET A 202 -5.33 -10.49 11.07
CA MET A 202 -5.83 -9.14 10.81
C MET A 202 -6.60 -9.06 9.49
N ALA A 203 -6.19 -9.79 8.45
CA ALA A 203 -6.91 -9.82 7.18
C ALA A 203 -8.32 -10.42 7.35
N ASP A 204 -8.45 -11.50 8.13
CA ASP A 204 -9.75 -12.11 8.43
C ASP A 204 -10.63 -11.18 9.27
N ALA A 205 -10.07 -10.55 10.30
CA ALA A 205 -10.77 -9.54 11.08
C ALA A 205 -11.21 -8.36 10.20
N PHE A 206 -10.37 -7.91 9.28
CA PHE A 206 -10.68 -6.82 8.37
C PHE A 206 -11.75 -7.22 7.35
N ARG A 207 -11.74 -8.44 6.82
CA ARG A 207 -12.83 -8.98 5.98
C ARG A 207 -14.14 -9.01 6.76
N PHE A 208 -14.12 -9.44 8.02
CA PHE A 208 -15.30 -9.42 8.87
C PHE A 208 -15.84 -8.00 9.07
N ILE A 209 -14.98 -7.03 9.40
CA ILE A 209 -15.35 -5.61 9.54
C ILE A 209 -15.89 -5.05 8.22
N TYR A 210 -15.19 -5.30 7.11
CA TYR A 210 -15.60 -4.88 5.78
C TYR A 210 -16.96 -5.45 5.40
N CYS A 211 -17.18 -6.75 5.63
CA CYS A 211 -18.47 -7.38 5.40
C CYS A 211 -19.53 -6.81 6.33
N ASN A 212 -19.25 -6.53 7.59
CA ASN A 212 -20.25 -5.93 8.47
C ASN A 212 -20.61 -4.50 8.03
N ILE A 213 -19.67 -3.70 7.58
CA ILE A 213 -19.92 -2.34 7.08
C ILE A 213 -20.65 -2.38 5.72
N CYS A 214 -20.15 -3.17 4.76
CA CYS A 214 -20.73 -3.29 3.42
C CYS A 214 -22.03 -4.10 3.39
N CYS A 215 -22.17 -5.17 4.17
CA CYS A 215 -23.41 -5.93 4.31
C CYS A 215 -24.42 -5.20 5.20
N SER A 216 -24.04 -4.39 6.19
CA SER A 216 -25.00 -3.48 6.85
C SER A 216 -25.53 -2.43 5.86
N TYR A 217 -24.67 -1.87 5.00
CA TYR A 217 -25.08 -0.98 3.91
C TYR A 217 -26.00 -1.69 2.89
N CYS A 218 -25.60 -2.87 2.40
CA CYS A 218 -26.40 -3.67 1.46
C CYS A 218 -27.71 -4.19 2.09
N HIS A 219 -27.71 -4.58 3.36
CA HIS A 219 -28.90 -5.00 4.10
C HIS A 219 -29.83 -3.81 4.39
N MET A 220 -29.31 -2.62 4.74
CA MET A 220 -30.11 -1.40 4.85
C MET A 220 -30.72 -0.98 3.51
N VAL A 221 -29.97 -1.07 2.41
CA VAL A 221 -30.47 -0.77 1.05
C VAL A 221 -31.50 -1.81 0.60
N LYS A 222 -31.29 -3.10 0.86
CA LYS A 222 -32.21 -4.20 0.53
C LYS A 222 -33.49 -4.12 1.39
N LYS A 223 -33.37 -3.79 2.68
CA LYS A 223 -34.51 -3.49 3.58
C LYS A 223 -35.33 -2.30 3.09
N ARG A 224 -34.68 -1.20 2.66
CA ARG A 224 -35.36 -0.02 2.06
C ARG A 224 -36.05 -0.35 0.74
N ARG A 225 -35.43 -1.17 -0.12
CA ARG A 225 -36.04 -1.63 -1.38
C ARG A 225 -37.25 -2.53 -1.12
N ASN A 226 -37.15 -3.47 -0.18
CA ASN A 226 -38.25 -4.36 0.17
C ASN A 226 -39.42 -3.62 0.84
N LEU A 227 -39.16 -2.60 1.68
CA LEU A 227 -40.22 -1.74 2.22
C LEU A 227 -40.95 -0.95 1.12
N ARG A 228 -40.22 -0.41 0.14
CA ARG A 228 -40.83 0.31 -0.99
C ARG A 228 -41.63 -0.61 -1.91
N ALA A 229 -41.17 -1.84 -2.12
CA ALA A 229 -41.89 -2.86 -2.88
C ALA A 229 -43.19 -3.28 -2.17
N LEU A 230 -43.16 -3.46 -0.84
CA LEU A 230 -44.36 -3.76 -0.04
C LEU A 230 -45.37 -2.59 -0.08
N GLN A 231 -44.92 -1.33 0.06
CA GLN A 231 -45.80 -0.17 -0.08
C GLN A 231 -46.45 -0.04 -1.47
N SER A 232 -45.77 -0.47 -2.55
CA SER A 232 -46.36 -0.45 -3.89
C SER A 232 -47.43 -1.54 -4.10
N VAL A 233 -47.35 -2.65 -3.37
CA VAL A 233 -48.33 -3.74 -3.42
C VAL A 233 -49.58 -3.40 -2.59
N GLU A 234 -49.40 -2.76 -1.43
CA GLU A 234 -50.49 -2.40 -0.52
C GLU A 234 -51.42 -1.31 -1.12
N MET A 235 -50.86 -0.38 -1.90
CA MET A 235 -51.64 0.63 -2.63
C MET A 235 -52.44 0.05 -3.81
N SER A 236 -52.07 -1.13 -4.30
CA SER A 236 -52.79 -1.85 -5.37
C SER A 236 -53.96 -2.69 -4.84
N HIS A 237 -53.89 -3.14 -3.58
CA HIS A 237 -54.93 -3.95 -2.95
C HIS A 237 -56.03 -3.14 -2.22
N ALA A 238 -55.74 -1.91 -1.80
CA ALA A 238 -56.72 -1.04 -1.13
C ALA A 238 -57.89 -0.62 -2.05
N THR A 239 -57.79 -0.79 -3.37
CA THR A 239 -58.86 -0.45 -4.33
C THR A 239 -59.82 -1.61 -4.61
N SER A 240 -59.60 -2.82 -4.04
CA SER A 240 -60.32 -4.03 -4.49
C SER A 240 -61.11 -4.79 -3.42
N SER A 241 -61.09 -4.39 -2.14
CA SER A 241 -61.82 -5.14 -1.10
C SER A 241 -62.71 -4.25 -0.24
N SER A 242 -63.90 -3.94 -0.75
CA SER A 242 -65.02 -3.43 0.05
C SER A 242 -66.28 -4.29 -0.18
N ILE A 243 -66.36 -5.46 0.46
CA ILE A 243 -67.64 -6.17 0.69
C ILE A 243 -67.57 -6.87 2.07
N PRO A 244 -68.49 -6.61 3.02
CA PRO A 244 -68.48 -7.20 4.35
C PRO A 244 -69.41 -8.43 4.46
N ARG A 245 -69.05 -9.43 5.28
CA ARG A 245 -69.99 -10.50 5.67
C ARG A 245 -69.85 -10.94 7.13
N SER A 246 -70.67 -10.31 7.97
CA SER A 246 -71.57 -10.87 9.01
C SER A 246 -71.22 -12.17 9.76
N SER A 247 -70.84 -12.00 11.04
CA SER A 247 -71.51 -12.44 12.30
C SER A 247 -71.70 -13.93 12.70
N THR A 248 -71.35 -14.17 13.99
CA THR A 248 -71.92 -15.11 15.03
C THR A 248 -71.46 -16.59 14.97
N THR A 249 -71.14 -17.35 16.04
CA THR A 249 -71.48 -17.31 17.49
C THR A 249 -70.47 -18.14 18.34
N THR A 250 -70.23 -17.67 19.56
CA THR A 250 -69.61 -18.20 20.80
C THR A 250 -70.28 -19.54 21.27
N THR A 251 -69.67 -20.54 21.95
CA THR A 251 -69.43 -20.62 23.42
C THR A 251 -68.84 -21.98 23.91
N LEU A 252 -67.93 -21.89 24.90
CA LEU A 252 -67.81 -22.59 26.21
C LEU A 252 -67.53 -24.12 26.32
N THR A 253 -66.30 -24.50 26.71
CA THR A 253 -65.82 -25.04 28.03
C THR A 253 -66.03 -26.52 28.34
N SER A 254 -64.94 -27.27 28.60
CA SER A 254 -64.62 -27.97 29.86
C SER A 254 -63.50 -29.02 29.67
N SER A 255 -62.81 -29.34 30.76
CA SER A 255 -61.45 -29.84 30.90
C SER A 255 -61.27 -31.37 31.03
N ASN A 256 -60.27 -31.91 30.30
CA ASN A 256 -59.27 -32.99 30.61
C ASN A 256 -59.68 -34.40 31.11
N PRO A 257 -58.80 -35.45 31.03
CA PRO A 257 -57.64 -35.71 30.15
C PRO A 257 -57.55 -37.17 29.59
N GLN A 258 -56.54 -37.36 28.73
CA GLN A 258 -55.72 -38.56 28.49
C GLN A 258 -56.03 -39.56 27.35
N ALA A 259 -55.11 -39.49 26.37
CA ALA A 259 -54.33 -40.58 25.80
C ALA A 259 -55.00 -41.59 24.85
N THR A 260 -54.83 -41.39 23.54
CA THR A 260 -54.11 -42.32 22.65
C THR A 260 -53.90 -41.66 21.30
N THR A 261 -52.64 -41.57 20.89
CA THR A 261 -52.16 -40.94 19.65
C THR A 261 -52.18 -41.94 18.51
N ASN A 262 -52.88 -41.61 17.42
CA ASN A 262 -52.65 -42.20 16.10
C ASN A 262 -52.64 -41.07 15.04
N SER A 263 -51.51 -40.98 14.32
CA SER A 263 -51.35 -40.63 12.91
C SER A 263 -52.06 -39.41 12.32
N LEU A 264 -51.29 -38.41 11.84
CA LEU A 264 -51.43 -37.81 10.51
C LEU A 264 -50.20 -36.93 10.20
N GLU A 265 -49.46 -37.37 9.18
CA GLU A 265 -48.59 -36.63 8.25
C GLU A 265 -48.11 -35.22 8.63
N GLN A 266 -46.83 -35.12 9.00
CA GLN A 266 -46.13 -33.84 9.16
C GLN A 266 -45.09 -33.71 8.02
N GLN A 267 -45.35 -32.77 7.12
CA GLN A 267 -44.39 -32.29 6.12
C GLN A 267 -43.03 -31.97 6.76
N PRO A 268 -41.89 -32.22 6.08
CA PRO A 268 -40.59 -31.91 6.64
C PRO A 268 -40.45 -30.40 6.74
N THR A 269 -40.39 -29.90 7.98
CA THR A 269 -39.87 -28.57 8.25
C THR A 269 -38.43 -28.52 7.75
N PRO A 270 -38.01 -27.52 6.96
CA PRO A 270 -36.61 -27.40 6.61
C PRO A 270 -35.81 -27.25 7.91
N ASN A 271 -34.81 -28.09 8.08
CA ASN A 271 -34.01 -28.15 9.28
C ASN A 271 -33.48 -26.74 9.62
N VAL A 272 -33.83 -26.22 10.79
CA VAL A 272 -33.35 -24.92 11.30
C VAL A 272 -31.82 -24.87 11.29
N VAL A 273 -31.15 -26.02 11.41
CA VAL A 273 -29.70 -26.18 11.31
C VAL A 273 -29.18 -25.82 9.91
N GLU A 274 -29.85 -26.23 8.83
CA GLU A 274 -29.48 -25.88 7.45
C GLU A 274 -29.73 -24.40 7.15
N PHE A 275 -30.74 -23.80 7.78
CA PHE A 275 -31.01 -22.37 7.66
C PHE A 275 -29.96 -21.51 8.40
N VAL A 276 -29.47 -21.99 9.55
CA VAL A 276 -28.42 -21.32 10.33
C VAL A 276 -27.04 -21.48 9.68
N ASP A 277 -26.74 -22.63 9.07
CA ASP A 277 -25.51 -22.83 8.29
C ASP A 277 -25.48 -21.97 7.01
N ASN A 278 -26.62 -21.81 6.33
CA ASN A 278 -26.76 -20.87 5.21
C ASN A 278 -26.68 -19.38 5.63
N LEU A 279 -26.74 -19.09 6.93
CA LEU A 279 -26.54 -17.76 7.50
C LEU A 279 -25.09 -17.54 7.97
N SER A 280 -24.21 -18.55 7.86
CA SER A 280 -22.77 -18.35 8.01
C SER A 280 -22.21 -17.81 6.68
N PHE A 281 -22.43 -16.52 6.44
CA PHE A 281 -21.78 -15.85 5.31
C PHE A 281 -20.26 -16.00 5.47
N ASP A 282 -19.65 -16.82 4.61
CA ASP A 282 -18.22 -17.10 4.60
C ASP A 282 -17.45 -15.87 4.12
N TYR A 283 -17.23 -14.93 5.04
CA TYR A 283 -16.54 -13.67 4.80
C TYR A 283 -15.10 -13.87 4.33
N ARG A 284 -14.51 -15.06 4.55
CA ARG A 284 -13.15 -15.39 4.08
C ARG A 284 -13.05 -15.45 2.56
N LYS A 285 -14.17 -15.67 1.86
CA LYS A 285 -14.24 -15.66 0.38
C LYS A 285 -14.36 -14.25 -0.20
N VAL A 286 -14.56 -13.22 0.62
CA VAL A 286 -14.71 -11.85 0.14
C VAL A 286 -13.36 -11.28 -0.25
N THR A 287 -13.21 -10.98 -1.54
CA THR A 287 -12.03 -10.31 -2.08
C THR A 287 -12.16 -8.81 -1.86
N ILE A 288 -11.24 -8.26 -1.08
CA ILE A 288 -11.18 -6.82 -0.80
C ILE A 288 -10.40 -6.17 -1.95
N PRO A 289 -10.91 -5.09 -2.56
CA PRO A 289 -10.21 -4.42 -3.66
C PRO A 289 -8.96 -3.65 -3.17
N ILE A 290 -7.93 -3.60 -4.01
CA ILE A 290 -6.63 -2.97 -3.71
C ILE A 290 -6.83 -1.52 -3.27
N SER A 291 -7.80 -0.82 -3.87
CA SER A 291 -8.12 0.57 -3.51
C SER A 291 -8.51 0.74 -2.05
N VAL A 292 -9.26 -0.20 -1.46
CA VAL A 292 -9.66 -0.14 -0.04
C VAL A 292 -8.45 -0.38 0.86
N THR A 293 -7.63 -1.37 0.53
CA THR A 293 -6.40 -1.67 1.26
C THR A 293 -5.39 -0.53 1.20
N LEU A 294 -5.23 0.11 0.04
CA LEU A 294 -4.36 1.29 -0.12
C LEU A 294 -4.90 2.51 0.60
N SER A 295 -6.22 2.73 0.59
CA SER A 295 -6.84 3.82 1.36
C SER A 295 -6.62 3.64 2.87
N LEU A 296 -6.72 2.41 3.38
CA LEU A 296 -6.43 2.11 4.78
C LEU A 296 -4.95 2.43 5.11
N LEU A 297 -4.02 1.97 4.29
CA LEU A 297 -2.59 2.25 4.47
C LEU A 297 -2.30 3.76 4.43
N SER A 298 -2.83 4.47 3.43
CA SER A 298 -2.68 5.93 3.32
C SER A 298 -3.25 6.66 4.53
N SER A 299 -4.40 6.23 5.06
CA SER A 299 -4.98 6.84 6.26
C SER A 299 -4.08 6.65 7.49
N TYR A 300 -3.41 5.50 7.60
CA TYR A 300 -2.47 5.21 8.68
C TYR A 300 -1.17 6.05 8.59
N LEU A 301 -0.69 6.26 7.36
CA LEU A 301 0.44 7.16 7.09
C LEU A 301 0.09 8.61 7.41
N ILE A 302 -1.10 9.09 7.02
CA ILE A 302 -1.57 10.45 7.34
C ILE A 302 -1.71 10.63 8.85
N LEU A 303 -2.28 9.64 9.56
CA LEU A 303 -2.38 9.67 11.01
C LEU A 303 -1.01 9.77 11.68
N GLY A 304 -0.05 8.97 11.22
CA GLY A 304 1.34 9.05 11.69
C GLY A 304 1.98 10.39 11.38
N ALA A 305 1.80 10.90 10.16
CA ALA A 305 2.34 12.20 9.74
C ALA A 305 1.85 13.33 10.63
N LEU A 306 0.55 13.37 10.96
CA LEU A 306 -0.03 14.35 11.89
C LEU A 306 0.55 14.19 13.30
N LEU A 307 0.67 12.95 13.78
CA LEU A 307 1.20 12.66 15.11
C LEU A 307 2.66 13.14 15.27
N PHE A 308 3.53 12.75 14.34
CA PHE A 308 4.95 13.07 14.42
C PHE A 308 5.28 14.50 14.00
N SER A 309 4.50 15.11 13.09
CA SER A 309 4.65 16.53 12.72
C SER A 309 4.41 17.44 13.93
N GLU A 310 3.36 17.19 14.72
CA GLU A 310 3.09 17.96 15.94
C GLU A 310 4.12 17.68 17.05
N TRP A 311 4.54 16.42 17.23
CA TRP A 311 5.46 16.06 18.31
C TRP A 311 6.89 16.51 18.11
N GLU A 312 7.40 16.38 16.89
CA GLU A 312 8.78 16.70 16.54
C GLU A 312 8.91 18.08 15.90
N LYS A 313 7.79 18.81 15.74
CA LYS A 313 7.71 20.09 15.02
C LYS A 313 8.23 20.01 13.59
N TRP A 314 8.12 18.83 12.99
CA TRP A 314 8.47 18.60 11.60
C TRP A 314 7.40 19.15 10.67
N LYS A 315 7.75 19.44 9.41
CA LYS A 315 6.72 19.70 8.40
C LYS A 315 5.90 18.43 8.18
N PHE A 316 4.65 18.59 7.75
CA PHE A 316 3.78 17.44 7.46
C PHE A 316 4.43 16.45 6.47
N LEU A 317 5.13 16.97 5.44
CA LEU A 317 5.84 16.14 4.46
C LEU A 317 6.94 15.29 5.10
N ASP A 318 7.72 15.88 6.01
CA ASP A 318 8.80 15.20 6.73
C ASP A 318 8.24 14.10 7.64
N GLY A 319 7.12 14.37 8.32
CA GLY A 319 6.39 13.38 9.11
C GLY A 319 5.83 12.24 8.26
N ALA A 320 5.23 12.55 7.11
CA ALA A 320 4.72 11.54 6.18
C ALA A 320 5.85 10.70 5.57
N TYR A 321 6.96 11.34 5.19
CA TYR A 321 8.17 10.69 4.69
C TYR A 321 8.76 9.76 5.75
N PHE A 322 8.90 10.20 7.00
CA PHE A 322 9.33 9.34 8.11
C PHE A 322 8.43 8.11 8.24
N CYS A 323 7.11 8.29 8.30
CA CYS A 323 6.16 7.17 8.41
C CYS A 323 6.29 6.20 7.23
N PHE A 324 6.38 6.70 6.00
CA PHE A 324 6.51 5.86 4.81
C PHE A 324 7.82 5.08 4.80
N VAL A 325 8.97 5.75 4.97
CA VAL A 325 10.31 5.13 5.00
C VAL A 325 10.42 4.09 6.11
N THR A 326 9.79 4.35 7.26
CA THR A 326 9.77 3.44 8.41
C THR A 326 8.93 2.20 8.13
N LEU A 327 7.68 2.35 7.70
CA LEU A 327 6.76 1.22 7.51
C LEU A 327 7.09 0.39 6.26
N ALA A 328 7.69 1.02 5.25
CA ALA A 328 8.25 0.32 4.10
C ALA A 328 9.55 -0.42 4.44
N THR A 329 10.03 -0.35 5.70
CA THR A 329 11.29 -0.97 6.17
C THR A 329 12.52 -0.52 5.39
N ILE A 330 12.50 0.71 4.84
CA ILE A 330 13.64 1.34 4.16
C ILE A 330 14.61 1.90 5.22
N GLY A 331 14.07 2.60 6.22
CA GLY A 331 14.79 3.01 7.42
C GLY A 331 16.04 3.87 7.18
N LEU A 332 15.93 4.96 6.40
CA LEU A 332 17.06 5.85 6.11
C LEU A 332 17.66 6.53 7.36
N GLY A 333 16.84 6.82 8.37
CA GLY A 333 17.27 7.30 9.69
C GLY A 333 17.76 8.75 9.76
N ASP A 334 17.62 9.47 8.66
CA ASP A 334 17.68 10.93 8.58
C ASP A 334 16.70 11.58 9.56
N LEU A 335 15.45 11.12 9.59
CA LEU A 335 14.42 11.52 10.54
C LEU A 335 14.11 10.38 11.53
N VAL A 336 14.19 10.68 12.83
CA VAL A 336 13.78 9.76 13.91
C VAL A 336 13.26 10.59 15.09
N PRO A 337 12.10 10.24 15.68
CA PRO A 337 11.54 10.97 16.80
C PRO A 337 12.42 10.88 18.05
N GLY A 338 12.44 11.94 18.85
CA GLY A 338 13.20 12.00 20.10
C GLY A 338 14.69 12.36 19.92
N LYS A 339 15.09 12.97 18.79
CA LYS A 339 16.47 13.45 18.58
C LYS A 339 16.81 14.76 19.34
N TYR A 340 15.83 15.61 19.68
CA TYR A 340 16.10 17.04 19.98
C TYR A 340 15.48 17.62 21.27
N ILE A 341 15.01 16.83 22.25
CA ILE A 341 14.26 17.38 23.41
C ILE A 341 14.81 16.90 24.76
N GLU A 342 14.69 17.74 25.79
CA GLU A 342 15.03 17.48 27.19
C GLU A 342 14.40 16.18 27.76
N SER A 343 15.17 15.53 28.64
CA SER A 343 15.12 14.12 29.05
C SER A 343 13.75 13.52 29.42
N THR A 344 12.82 14.28 29.98
CA THR A 344 11.61 13.71 30.59
C THR A 344 10.49 13.41 29.58
N GLN A 345 10.46 14.13 28.44
CA GLN A 345 9.45 13.91 27.38
C GLN A 345 9.93 12.93 26.29
N VAL A 346 11.22 12.57 26.29
CA VAL A 346 11.84 11.73 25.25
C VAL A 346 11.41 10.27 25.37
N GLU A 347 11.30 9.76 26.60
CA GLU A 347 11.01 8.35 26.87
C GLU A 347 9.62 7.94 26.35
N GLY A 348 8.61 8.78 26.58
CA GLY A 348 7.25 8.54 26.10
C GLY A 348 7.14 8.53 24.57
N LYS A 349 7.86 9.45 23.90
CA LYS A 349 7.85 9.56 22.43
C LYS A 349 8.45 8.33 21.76
N GLN A 350 9.54 7.79 22.31
CA GLN A 350 10.19 6.58 21.78
C GLN A 350 9.32 5.33 21.96
N ILE A 351 8.63 5.20 23.10
CA ILE A 351 7.69 4.09 23.33
C ILE A 351 6.53 4.16 22.35
N ILE A 352 5.93 5.33 22.15
CA ILE A 352 4.80 5.46 21.23
C ILE A 352 5.27 5.27 19.79
N CYS A 353 6.47 5.71 19.43
CA CYS A 353 7.09 5.37 18.15
C CYS A 353 7.25 3.86 17.99
N ALA A 354 7.73 3.14 18.99
CA ALA A 354 7.87 1.69 18.94
C ALA A 354 6.51 0.99 18.74
N LEU A 355 5.48 1.41 19.47
CA LEU A 355 4.11 0.90 19.30
C LEU A 355 3.53 1.21 17.92
N TYR A 356 3.73 2.43 17.41
CA TYR A 356 3.34 2.81 16.06
C TYR A 356 4.01 1.91 15.03
N VAL A 357 5.32 1.69 15.13
CA VAL A 357 6.05 0.81 14.20
C VAL A 357 5.52 -0.62 14.25
N LEU A 358 5.32 -1.19 15.44
CA LEU A 358 4.81 -2.56 15.57
C LEU A 358 3.41 -2.72 14.98
N LEU A 359 2.50 -1.78 15.27
CA LEU A 359 1.15 -1.81 14.71
C LEU A 359 1.17 -1.58 13.19
N GLY A 360 1.95 -0.62 12.72
CA GLY A 360 2.07 -0.33 11.30
C GLY A 360 2.67 -1.49 10.49
N LEU A 361 3.63 -2.23 11.05
CA LEU A 361 4.16 -3.44 10.39
C LEU A 361 3.12 -4.56 10.32
N SER A 362 2.30 -4.73 11.35
CA SER A 362 1.19 -5.69 11.29
C SER A 362 0.14 -5.30 10.24
N LEU A 363 -0.17 -4.00 10.12
CA LEU A 363 -1.02 -3.47 9.06
C LEU A 363 -0.40 -3.71 7.67
N MET A 364 0.89 -3.44 7.51
CA MET A 364 1.62 -3.70 6.25
C MET A 364 1.58 -5.18 5.86
N ALA A 365 1.77 -6.09 6.81
CA ALA A 365 1.70 -7.53 6.57
C ALA A 365 0.29 -7.96 6.12
N MET A 366 -0.76 -7.44 6.77
CA MET A 366 -2.14 -7.63 6.33
C MET A 366 -2.36 -7.09 4.92
N CYS A 367 -1.95 -5.85 4.64
CA CYS A 367 -2.08 -5.23 3.33
C CYS A 367 -1.36 -6.05 2.25
N PHE A 368 -0.15 -6.54 2.52
CA PHE A 368 0.60 -7.40 1.61
C PHE A 368 -0.15 -8.71 1.32
N ASN A 369 -0.68 -9.37 2.34
CA ASN A 369 -1.47 -10.61 2.18
C ASN A 369 -2.71 -10.37 1.30
N LEU A 370 -3.49 -9.32 1.57
CA LEU A 370 -4.67 -8.98 0.78
C LEU A 370 -4.33 -8.59 -0.67
N MET A 371 -3.30 -7.77 -0.85
CA MET A 371 -2.83 -7.39 -2.19
C MET A 371 -2.33 -8.60 -2.97
N GLN A 372 -1.57 -9.51 -2.34
CA GLN A 372 -1.07 -10.72 -2.95
C GLN A 372 -2.21 -11.62 -3.45
N GLU A 373 -3.25 -11.82 -2.63
CA GLU A 373 -4.43 -12.61 -3.03
C GLU A 373 -5.15 -12.00 -4.24
N GLU A 374 -5.40 -10.69 -4.23
CA GLU A 374 -6.12 -10.04 -5.33
C GLU A 374 -5.28 -9.98 -6.60
N VAL A 375 -3.98 -9.69 -6.49
CA VAL A 375 -3.04 -9.71 -7.62
C VAL A 375 -3.05 -11.11 -8.25
N ARG A 376 -2.91 -12.18 -7.45
CA ARG A 376 -3.03 -13.56 -7.95
C ARG A 376 -4.36 -13.82 -8.64
N ALA A 377 -5.47 -13.33 -8.09
CA ALA A 377 -6.80 -13.48 -8.69
C ALA A 377 -6.91 -12.75 -10.04
N LYS A 378 -6.41 -11.52 -10.15
CA LYS A 378 -6.39 -10.75 -11.41
C LYS A 378 -5.47 -11.38 -12.45
N PHE A 379 -4.28 -11.82 -12.05
CA PHE A 379 -3.35 -12.53 -12.94
C PHE A 379 -3.96 -13.83 -13.46
N ARG A 380 -4.66 -14.61 -12.62
CA ARG A 380 -5.39 -15.82 -13.07
C ARG A 380 -6.46 -15.48 -14.11
N ARG A 381 -7.26 -14.42 -13.88
CA ARG A 381 -8.25 -13.95 -14.87
C ARG A 381 -7.61 -13.50 -16.18
N LEU A 382 -6.47 -12.81 -16.10
CA LEU A 382 -5.73 -12.35 -17.27
C LEU A 382 -5.12 -13.52 -18.05
N GLY A 383 -4.51 -14.48 -17.35
CA GLY A 383 -3.97 -15.71 -17.95
C GLY A 383 -5.03 -16.55 -18.65
N ASN A 384 -6.22 -16.69 -18.05
CA ASN A 384 -7.35 -17.35 -18.68
C ASN A 384 -7.84 -16.61 -19.93
N LYS A 385 -7.91 -15.27 -19.89
CA LYS A 385 -8.29 -14.45 -21.07
C LYS A 385 -7.26 -14.49 -22.19
N LEU A 386 -5.98 -14.65 -21.87
CA LEU A 386 -4.88 -14.72 -22.83
C LEU A 386 -4.63 -16.13 -23.37
N GLY A 387 -5.33 -17.15 -22.88
CA GLY A 387 -5.11 -18.55 -23.25
C GLY A 387 -3.68 -18.99 -22.93
N ILE A 388 -3.20 -18.65 -21.72
CA ILE A 388 -1.88 -19.06 -21.21
C ILE A 388 -2.04 -20.18 -20.16
N ILE A 389 -3.21 -20.29 -19.54
CA ILE A 389 -3.51 -21.27 -18.49
C ILE A 389 -4.54 -22.24 -19.08
N ASP A 390 -4.10 -23.43 -19.48
CA ASP A 390 -4.96 -24.48 -20.05
C ASP A 390 -5.37 -25.56 -19.03
N ASP A 391 -5.07 -25.39 -17.73
CA ASP A 391 -5.40 -26.41 -16.73
C ASP A 391 -6.00 -25.84 -15.42
N PRO A 392 -7.23 -26.24 -15.03
CA PRO A 392 -7.83 -25.85 -13.77
C PRO A 392 -7.25 -26.58 -12.53
N ASN A 393 -6.37 -27.59 -12.71
CA ASN A 393 -5.93 -28.49 -11.65
C ASN A 393 -4.45 -28.41 -11.23
N TYR A 394 -3.66 -27.49 -11.77
CA TYR A 394 -2.28 -27.27 -11.30
C TYR A 394 -2.18 -25.91 -10.59
N TRP A 395 -2.37 -25.89 -9.27
CA TRP A 395 -1.68 -25.08 -8.23
C TRP A 395 -2.25 -25.44 -6.86
#